data_AF-A0A3C0GUZ0-F1
#
_entry.id   AF-A0A3C0GUZ0-F1
#
_cell.length_a   1.000
_cell.length_b   1.000
_cell.length_c   1.000
_cell.angle_alpha   90.00
_cell.angle_beta   90.00
_cell.angle_gamma   90.00
#
_symmetry.space_group_name_H-M   'P 1'
#
loop_
_entity.id
_entity.type
_entity.pdbx_description
1 polymer ?
#
loop_
_entity_poly.entity_id
_entity_poly.type
_entity_poly.pdbx_seq_one_letter_code
_entity_poly.pdbx_strand_id
1 'polypeptide(L)'
;MSTDDGHHDRLLAQALVDFDRAVQALIAADPVAHGRFSRAYVTAIFRACLAPADPGPGAPRGRPDPEIAQALKHWIQGQLLQHPGEGNDHRLTAARRAAHGFWLQSLADPIDADGRPRAQRLLEGLLALTRPAL
;
A
#
# COMPACT_ATOMS: atom_id res chain seq x y z
N MET A 1 -28.85 13.02 0.71
CA MET A 1 -27.70 12.70 1.58
C MET A 1 -28.09 11.49 2.40
N SER A 2 -27.79 10.31 1.88
CA SER A 2 -28.12 9.04 2.54
C SER A 2 -27.10 8.77 3.64
N THR A 3 -27.54 8.19 4.75
CA THR A 3 -26.72 7.81 5.91
C THR A 3 -25.64 6.76 5.61
N ASP A 4 -25.64 6.19 4.41
CA ASP A 4 -24.71 5.18 3.90
C ASP A 4 -23.35 5.78 3.50
N ASP A 5 -23.35 6.95 2.85
CA ASP A 5 -22.12 7.64 2.39
C ASP A 5 -21.22 8.01 3.58
N GLY A 6 -21.80 8.58 4.65
CA GLY A 6 -21.05 9.00 5.83
C GLY A 6 -20.48 7.86 6.69
N HIS A 7 -21.02 6.63 6.57
CA HIS A 7 -20.44 5.45 7.21
C HIS A 7 -19.26 4.92 6.39
N HIS A 8 -19.40 4.88 5.07
CA HIS A 8 -18.35 4.48 4.14
C HIS A 8 -17.11 5.38 4.28
N ASP A 9 -17.29 6.70 4.29
CA ASP A 9 -16.19 7.68 4.45
C ASP A 9 -15.40 7.45 5.74
N ARG A 10 -16.08 7.13 6.84
CA ARG A 10 -15.43 6.87 8.14
C ARG A 10 -14.62 5.59 8.13
N LEU A 11 -15.13 4.52 7.51
CA LEU A 11 -14.42 3.24 7.37
C LEU A 11 -13.14 3.42 6.53
N LEU A 12 -13.21 4.23 5.48
CA LEU A 12 -12.08 4.54 4.61
C LEU A 12 -11.01 5.39 5.31
N ALA A 13 -11.42 6.41 6.06
CA ALA A 13 -10.52 7.20 6.89
C ALA A 13 -9.80 6.33 7.93
N GLN A 14 -10.53 5.42 8.58
CA GLN A 14 -9.94 4.47 9.53
C GLN A 14 -8.95 3.52 8.85
N ALA A 15 -9.27 3.02 7.65
CA ALA A 15 -8.37 2.15 6.89
C ALA A 15 -7.03 2.85 6.56
N LEU A 16 -7.04 4.15 6.25
CA LEU A 16 -5.81 4.92 6.04
C LEU A 16 -4.99 5.07 7.34
N VAL A 17 -5.65 5.29 8.48
CA VAL A 17 -4.98 5.36 9.80
C VAL A 17 -4.33 4.02 10.17
N ASP A 18 -5.04 2.92 9.95
CA ASP A 18 -4.53 1.58 10.24
C ASP A 18 -3.37 1.22 9.30
N PHE A 19 -3.48 1.61 8.03
CA PHE A 19 -2.41 1.45 7.06
C PHE A 19 -1.16 2.28 7.42
N ASP A 20 -1.33 3.54 7.82
CA ASP A 20 -0.23 4.37 8.31
C ASP A 20 0.47 3.69 9.49
N ARG A 21 -0.27 3.27 10.51
CA ARG A 21 0.28 2.56 11.67
C ARG A 21 1.10 1.33 11.27
N ALA A 22 0.59 0.53 10.33
CA ALA A 22 1.29 -0.64 9.82
C ALA A 22 2.61 -0.26 9.11
N VAL A 23 2.60 0.81 8.32
CA VAL A 23 3.82 1.33 7.67
C VAL A 23 4.81 1.87 8.69
N GLN A 24 4.38 2.67 9.67
CA GLN A 24 5.28 3.22 10.69
C GLN A 24 5.94 2.11 11.52
N ALA A 25 5.20 1.05 11.87
CA ALA A 25 5.76 -0.11 12.56
C ALA A 25 6.85 -0.82 11.74
N LEU A 26 6.64 -0.95 10.42
CA LEU A 26 7.63 -1.51 9.50
C LEU A 26 8.86 -0.61 9.33
N ILE A 27 8.68 0.70 9.28
CA ILE A 27 9.78 1.68 9.25
C ILE A 27 10.62 1.56 10.52
N ALA A 28 9.99 1.52 11.69
CA ALA A 28 10.68 1.43 12.97
C ALA A 28 11.50 0.13 13.12
N ALA A 29 11.02 -0.96 12.54
CA ALA A 29 11.67 -2.27 12.59
C ALA A 29 12.83 -2.43 11.58
N ASP A 30 12.97 -1.53 10.59
CA ASP A 30 13.96 -1.68 9.52
C ASP A 30 15.22 -0.83 9.78
N PRO A 31 16.36 -1.46 10.10
CA PRO A 31 17.60 -0.73 10.38
C PRO A 31 18.19 -0.05 9.14
N VAL A 32 17.87 -0.52 7.93
CA VAL A 32 18.49 -0.02 6.68
C VAL A 32 17.79 1.27 6.26
N ALA A 33 18.52 2.39 6.25
CA ALA A 33 17.95 3.70 5.93
C ALA A 33 17.55 3.85 4.45
N HIS A 34 18.34 3.32 3.53
CA HIS A 34 18.03 3.40 2.10
C HIS A 34 16.77 2.61 1.75
N GLY A 35 15.81 3.29 1.10
CA GLY A 35 14.54 2.72 0.65
C GLY A 35 13.65 2.20 1.77
N ARG A 36 13.88 2.61 3.03
CA ARG A 36 13.17 2.14 4.22
C ARG A 36 11.67 2.37 4.11
N PHE A 37 11.26 3.59 3.78
CA PHE A 37 9.85 3.92 3.64
C PHE A 37 9.23 3.14 2.48
N SER A 38 9.89 3.11 1.33
CA SER A 38 9.40 2.38 0.15
C SER A 38 9.24 0.89 0.42
N ARG A 39 10.19 0.30 1.16
CA ARG A 39 10.16 -1.10 1.58
C ARG A 39 9.01 -1.38 2.54
N ALA A 40 8.81 -0.51 3.52
CA ALA A 40 7.68 -0.59 4.44
C ALA A 40 6.34 -0.46 3.70
N TYR A 41 6.20 0.52 2.80
CA TYR A 41 5.00 0.74 1.99
C TYR A 41 4.64 -0.49 1.14
N VAL A 42 5.61 -1.00 0.36
CA VAL A 42 5.42 -2.21 -0.47
C VAL A 42 5.00 -3.38 0.40
N THR A 43 5.69 -3.62 1.52
CA THR A 43 5.38 -4.72 2.43
C THR A 43 3.96 -4.59 3.01
N ALA A 44 3.56 -3.40 3.45
CA ALA A 44 2.24 -3.14 4.01
C ALA A 44 1.12 -3.40 3.00
N ILE A 45 1.28 -2.93 1.75
CA ILE A 45 0.30 -3.16 0.68
C ILE A 45 0.10 -4.65 0.43
N PHE A 46 1.19 -5.41 0.25
CA PHE A 46 1.08 -6.85 -0.03
C PHE A 46 0.47 -7.61 1.14
N ARG A 47 0.82 -7.26 2.40
CA ARG A 47 0.19 -7.85 3.59
C ARG A 47 -1.31 -7.59 3.61
N ALA A 48 -1.74 -6.36 3.34
CA ALA A 48 -3.15 -6.00 3.31
C ALA A 48 -3.93 -6.76 2.22
N CYS A 49 -3.35 -6.90 1.02
CA CYS A 49 -4.02 -7.58 -0.10
C CYS A 49 -4.02 -9.12 0.01
N LEU A 50 -3.02 -9.71 0.69
CA LEU A 50 -2.87 -11.16 0.82
C LEU A 50 -3.44 -11.72 2.13
N ALA A 51 -3.79 -10.85 3.09
CA ALA A 51 -4.49 -11.23 4.30
C ALA A 51 -5.74 -12.05 3.93
N PRO A 52 -6.07 -13.11 4.69
CA PRO A 52 -7.31 -13.82 4.48
C PRO A 52 -8.45 -12.82 4.58
N ALA A 53 -9.26 -12.69 3.53
CA ALA A 53 -10.48 -11.92 3.63
C ALA A 53 -11.37 -12.63 4.66
N ASP A 54 -11.75 -11.93 5.73
CA ASP A 54 -13.02 -12.19 6.37
C ASP A 54 -13.97 -11.17 5.73
N PRO A 55 -14.66 -11.49 4.62
CA PRO A 55 -15.48 -10.53 3.93
C PRO A 55 -16.77 -10.41 4.73
N GLY A 56 -16.70 -9.70 5.85
CA GLY A 56 -17.89 -9.18 6.49
C GLY A 56 -18.70 -8.38 5.44
N PRO A 57 -20.04 -8.35 5.57
CA PRO A 57 -20.86 -7.50 4.71
C PRO A 57 -20.37 -6.05 4.79
N GLY A 58 -19.98 -5.46 3.66
CA GLY A 58 -19.43 -4.10 3.57
C GLY A 58 -17.96 -3.97 3.15
N ALA A 59 -17.25 -5.08 2.89
CA ALA A 59 -15.90 -5.00 2.32
C ALA A 59 -15.93 -4.22 0.98
N PRO A 60 -15.17 -3.11 0.84
CA PRO A 60 -15.24 -2.25 -0.33
C PRO A 60 -14.81 -3.04 -1.58
N ARG A 61 -15.73 -3.16 -2.54
CA ARG A 61 -15.47 -3.72 -3.88
C ARG A 61 -15.66 -2.62 -4.90
N GLY A 62 -14.75 -2.53 -5.87
CA GLY A 62 -14.82 -1.53 -6.93
C GLY A 62 -13.72 -0.48 -6.89
N ARG A 63 -13.85 0.52 -7.76
CA ARG A 63 -12.84 1.57 -7.95
C ARG A 63 -12.74 2.42 -6.66
N PRO A 64 -11.52 2.74 -6.18
CA PRO A 64 -11.39 3.65 -5.06
C PRO A 64 -12.02 5.00 -5.39
N ASP A 65 -12.80 5.54 -4.46
CA ASP A 65 -13.32 6.90 -4.51
C ASP A 65 -12.16 7.88 -4.80
N PRO A 66 -12.33 8.84 -5.73
CA PRO A 66 -11.36 9.90 -5.99
C PRO A 66 -10.80 10.58 -4.74
N GLU A 67 -11.61 10.78 -3.70
CA GLU A 67 -11.19 11.40 -2.44
C GLU A 67 -10.20 10.54 -1.66
N ILE A 68 -10.40 9.21 -1.64
CA ILE A 68 -9.47 8.25 -1.01
C ILE A 68 -8.15 8.25 -1.77
N ALA A 69 -8.21 8.23 -3.10
CA ALA A 69 -7.01 8.26 -3.94
C ALA A 69 -6.20 9.55 -3.68
N GLN A 70 -6.90 10.67 -3.49
CA GLN A 70 -6.28 11.95 -3.14
C GLN A 70 -5.69 11.94 -1.72
N ALA A 71 -6.39 11.38 -0.73
CA ALA A 71 -5.89 11.25 0.64
C ALA A 71 -4.63 10.39 0.72
N LEU A 72 -4.63 9.22 0.06
CA LEU A 72 -3.47 8.34 -0.02
C LEU A 72 -2.30 9.02 -0.76
N LYS A 73 -2.57 9.77 -1.82
CA LYS A 73 -1.54 10.56 -2.52
C LYS A 73 -0.90 11.60 -1.58
N HIS A 74 -1.71 12.38 -0.87
CA HIS A 74 -1.21 13.37 0.09
C HIS A 74 -0.37 12.72 1.20
N TRP A 75 -0.83 11.58 1.72
CA TRP A 75 -0.09 10.82 2.73
C TRP A 75 1.27 10.35 2.19
N ILE A 76 1.33 9.78 0.98
CA ILE A 76 2.61 9.37 0.34
C ILE A 76 3.55 10.57 0.18
N GLN A 77 3.03 11.73 -0.24
CA GLN A 77 3.83 12.95 -0.38
C GLN A 77 4.37 13.42 0.97
N GLY A 78 3.56 13.38 2.03
CA GLY A 78 4.00 13.67 3.39
C GLY A 78 5.12 12.76 3.86
N GLN A 79 5.00 11.45 3.61
CA GLN A 79 6.07 10.49 3.91
C GLN A 79 7.37 10.79 3.14
N LEU A 80 7.28 11.13 1.84
CA LEU A 80 8.46 11.46 1.04
C LEU A 80 9.19 12.72 1.52
N LEU A 81 8.49 13.68 2.15
CA LEU A 81 9.14 14.83 2.80
C LEU A 81 9.99 14.42 4.01
N GLN A 82 9.58 13.38 4.73
CA GLN A 82 10.35 12.81 5.85
C GLN A 82 11.50 11.89 5.38
N HIS A 83 11.44 11.43 4.13
CA HIS A 83 12.41 10.53 3.51
C HIS A 83 12.91 11.09 2.16
N PRO A 84 13.54 12.28 2.13
CA PRO A 84 13.81 13.02 0.89
C PRO A 84 14.70 12.26 -0.10
N GLY A 85 15.61 11.41 0.39
CA GLY A 85 16.45 10.55 -0.45
C GLY A 85 15.66 9.54 -1.29
N GLU A 86 14.41 9.23 -0.90
CA GLU A 86 13.57 8.26 -1.61
C GLU A 86 12.67 8.86 -2.70
N GLY A 87 12.50 10.18 -2.71
CA GLY A 87 11.65 10.88 -3.68
C GLY A 87 12.26 10.93 -5.08
N ASN A 88 13.59 11.02 -5.17
CA ASN A 88 14.32 11.19 -6.43
C ASN A 88 14.86 9.87 -7.00
N ASP A 89 14.74 8.77 -6.26
CA ASP A 89 15.18 7.45 -6.73
C ASP A 89 14.09 6.79 -7.59
N HIS A 90 14.43 6.52 -8.84
CA HIS A 90 13.53 5.93 -9.83
C HIS A 90 13.17 4.47 -9.50
N ARG A 91 14.07 3.70 -8.87
CA ARG A 91 13.81 2.30 -8.46
C ARG A 91 12.81 2.27 -7.31
N LEU A 92 12.99 3.16 -6.34
CA LEU A 92 12.06 3.32 -5.22
C LEU A 92 10.68 3.80 -5.69
N THR A 93 10.66 4.74 -6.64
CA THR A 93 9.41 5.19 -7.27
C THR A 93 8.70 4.06 -8.01
N ALA A 94 9.42 3.27 -8.80
CA ALA A 94 8.87 2.11 -9.50
C ALA A 94 8.28 1.08 -8.53
N ALA A 95 8.99 0.78 -7.42
CA ALA A 95 8.52 -0.13 -6.39
C ALA A 95 7.18 0.31 -5.78
N ARG A 96 7.08 1.58 -5.37
CA ARG A 96 5.84 2.14 -4.80
C ARG A 96 4.70 2.11 -5.82
N ARG A 97 4.94 2.49 -7.07
CA ARG A 97 3.91 2.50 -8.13
C ARG A 97 3.42 1.10 -8.48
N ALA A 98 4.30 0.11 -8.57
CA ALA A 98 3.93 -1.27 -8.84
C ALA A 98 3.13 -1.88 -7.70
N ALA A 99 3.51 -1.63 -6.43
CA ALA A 99 2.71 -2.06 -5.28
C ALA A 99 1.32 -1.42 -5.27
N HIS A 100 1.22 -0.13 -5.58
CA HIS A 100 -0.07 0.55 -5.70
C HIS A 100 -0.94 -0.05 -6.82
N GLY A 101 -0.34 -0.38 -7.97
CA GLY A 101 -1.04 -1.06 -9.07
C GLY A 101 -1.55 -2.44 -8.65
N PHE A 102 -0.77 -3.20 -7.90
CA PHE A 102 -1.18 -4.49 -7.32
C PHE A 102 -2.38 -4.34 -6.37
N TRP A 103 -2.38 -3.32 -5.52
CA TRP A 103 -3.53 -2.99 -4.67
C TRP A 103 -4.78 -2.69 -5.52
N LEU A 104 -4.68 -1.83 -6.52
CA LEU A 104 -5.80 -1.51 -7.41
C LEU A 104 -6.34 -2.74 -8.15
N GLN A 105 -5.45 -3.63 -8.59
CA GLN A 105 -5.85 -4.89 -9.22
C GLN A 105 -6.62 -5.78 -8.24
N SER A 106 -6.15 -5.89 -6.99
CA SER A 106 -6.80 -6.72 -5.97
C SER A 106 -8.22 -6.26 -5.59
N LEU A 107 -8.53 -4.96 -5.79
CA LEU A 107 -9.87 -4.40 -5.60
C LEU A 107 -10.83 -4.79 -6.74
N ALA A 108 -10.30 -5.00 -7.94
CA ALA A 108 -11.08 -5.34 -9.13
C ALA A 108 -11.30 -6.85 -9.27
N ASP A 109 -10.28 -7.65 -8.95
CA ASP A 109 -10.32 -9.10 -9.03
C ASP A 109 -9.53 -9.71 -7.85
N PRO A 110 -10.19 -10.42 -6.92
CA PRO A 110 -9.51 -11.10 -5.83
C PRO A 110 -8.49 -12.10 -6.37
N ILE A 111 -7.33 -12.14 -5.73
CA ILE A 111 -6.20 -12.99 -6.14
C ILE A 111 -6.64 -14.46 -6.20
N ASP A 112 -6.63 -15.04 -7.40
CA ASP A 112 -6.89 -16.46 -7.65
C ASP A 112 -5.83 -17.39 -7.00
N ALA A 113 -6.06 -18.70 -7.01
CA ALA A 113 -5.18 -19.68 -6.37
C ALA A 113 -3.73 -19.64 -6.91
N ASP A 114 -3.55 -19.36 -8.21
CA ASP A 114 -2.24 -19.18 -8.86
C ASP A 114 -1.65 -17.76 -8.65
N GLY A 115 -2.42 -16.87 -8.07
CA GLY A 115 -2.07 -15.47 -7.85
C GLY A 115 -1.17 -15.27 -6.64
N ARG A 116 -1.24 -16.14 -5.62
CA ARG A 116 -0.36 -16.03 -4.43
C ARG A 116 1.13 -16.23 -4.78
N PRO A 117 1.54 -17.26 -5.53
CA PRO A 117 2.94 -17.40 -5.96
C PRO A 117 3.40 -16.24 -6.87
N ARG A 118 2.52 -15.73 -7.73
CA ARG A 118 2.82 -14.56 -8.59
C ARG A 118 3.02 -13.29 -7.76
N ALA A 119 2.13 -13.04 -6.80
CA ALA A 119 2.22 -11.92 -5.87
C ALA A 119 3.51 -11.99 -5.03
N GLN A 120 3.90 -13.19 -4.59
CA GLN A 120 5.13 -13.37 -3.83
C GLN A 120 6.39 -13.02 -4.66
N ARG A 121 6.48 -13.52 -5.90
CA ARG A 121 7.59 -13.16 -6.80
C ARG A 121 7.63 -11.65 -7.10
N LEU A 122 6.46 -11.05 -7.29
CA LEU A 122 6.37 -9.60 -7.47
C LEU A 122 6.87 -8.87 -6.22
N LEU A 123 6.41 -9.25 -5.03
CA LEU A 123 6.87 -8.68 -3.77
C LEU A 123 8.40 -8.76 -3.63
N GLU A 124 8.99 -9.94 -3.85
CA GLU A 124 10.44 -10.13 -3.80
C GLU A 124 11.19 -9.19 -4.75
N GLY A 125 10.72 -9.08 -5.99
CA GLY A 125 11.30 -8.17 -6.99
C GLY A 125 11.18 -6.70 -6.59
N LEU A 126 10.01 -6.27 -6.08
CA LEU A 126 9.81 -4.91 -5.62
C LEU A 126 10.66 -4.61 -4.38
N LEU A 127 10.82 -5.55 -3.45
CA LEU A 127 11.71 -5.39 -2.29
C LEU A 127 13.17 -5.27 -2.72
N ALA A 128 13.61 -6.00 -3.74
CA ALA A 128 14.96 -5.87 -4.29
C ALA A 128 15.23 -4.47 -4.87
N LEU A 129 14.21 -3.83 -5.50
CA LEU A 129 14.30 -2.44 -5.95
C LEU A 129 14.47 -1.44 -4.80
N THR A 130 14.06 -1.80 -3.58
CA THR A 130 14.19 -0.93 -2.40
C THR A 130 15.53 -1.02 -1.68
N ARG A 131 16.38 -1.96 -2.09
CA ARG A 131 17.73 -2.11 -1.53
C ARG A 131 18.71 -1.26 -2.33
N PRO A 132 19.81 -0.80 -1.69
CA PRO A 132 20.89 -0.13 -2.39
C PRO A 132 21.28 -0.91 -3.65
N ALA A 133 21.56 -0.21 -4.74
CA ALA A 133 22.19 -0.86 -5.89
C ALA A 133 23.53 -1.46 -5.41
N LEU A 134 23.75 -2.72 -5.75
CA LEU A 134 25.07 -3.34 -5.63
C LEU A 134 26.04 -2.67 -6.61
#